data_AF-A0AAV2HPV3-F1
#
_entry.id   AF-A0AAV2HPV3-F1
#
_cell.length_a   1.000
_cell.length_b   1.000
_cell.length_c   1.000
_cell.angle_alpha   90.00
_cell.angle_beta   90.00
_cell.angle_gamma   90.00
#
_symmetry.space_group_name_H-M   'P 1'
#
loop_
_entity.id
_entity.type
_entity.pdbx_description
1 polymer ?
#
loop_
_entity_poly.entity_id
_entity_poly.type
_entity_poly.pdbx_seq_one_letter_code
_entity_poly.pdbx_strand_id
1 'polypeptide(L)'
;MLPAKKELSSLNRYSTPMGRLFCIKRVVAALTRPPKSLTKDNIKESVVMMTSDDLLPILIFLIIKSEIPNWMANLVYMRHFHFAKSSDDDEFGFYLASIEAALEHIRTGNIKDDTIDIKPLKRERWNSVLSTEPTDVQTTSSSSSTSAPSPARQTSQNTTIDDFFKLVQEGDEKKVFEMLEQPHKTSEEINLK
;
A
#
# COMPACT_ATOMS: atom_id res chain seq x y z
N MET A 1 2.67 9.99 10.07
CA MET A 1 2.07 9.42 8.85
C MET A 1 3.11 8.75 7.95
N LEU A 2 4.26 9.40 7.70
CA LEU A 2 5.34 8.84 6.88
C LEU A 2 5.75 7.40 7.27
N PRO A 3 5.89 7.05 8.57
CA PRO A 3 6.22 5.68 8.96
C PRO A 3 5.14 4.67 8.58
N ALA A 4 3.86 5.02 8.79
CA ALA A 4 2.73 4.19 8.43
C ALA A 4 2.62 3.98 6.90
N LYS A 5 2.81 5.05 6.11
CA LYS A 5 2.84 4.95 4.64
C LYS A 5 3.99 4.05 4.17
N LYS A 6 5.19 4.19 4.77
CA LYS A 6 6.36 3.37 4.45
C LYS A 6 6.11 1.90 4.76
N GLU A 7 5.59 1.59 5.95
CA GLU A 7 5.20 0.22 6.31
C GLU A 7 4.17 -0.33 5.33
N LEU A 8 3.10 0.42 5.04
CA LEU A 8 2.05 -0.01 4.14
C LEU A 8 2.59 -0.36 2.74
N SER A 9 3.51 0.46 2.19
CA SER A 9 4.14 0.20 0.89
C SER A 9 4.88 -1.14 0.78
N SER A 10 5.23 -1.75 1.93
CA SER A 10 5.89 -3.05 1.97
C SER A 10 4.93 -4.25 1.96
N LEU A 11 3.61 -4.04 1.96
CA LEU A 11 2.60 -5.11 2.09
C LEU A 11 2.84 -6.27 1.10
N ASN A 12 3.02 -5.96 -0.19
CA ASN A 12 3.21 -6.96 -1.23
C ASN A 12 4.61 -7.63 -1.21
N ARG A 13 5.55 -7.16 -0.38
CA ARG A 13 6.84 -7.85 -0.16
C ARG A 13 6.68 -9.11 0.69
N TYR A 14 5.59 -9.21 1.46
CA TYR A 14 5.28 -10.39 2.23
C TYR A 14 4.55 -11.42 1.37
N SER A 15 5.15 -12.60 1.25
CA SER A 15 4.57 -13.75 0.55
C SER A 15 3.56 -14.50 1.41
N THR A 16 3.62 -14.41 2.74
CA THR A 16 2.72 -15.14 3.65
C THR A 16 1.54 -14.27 4.13
N PRO A 17 0.35 -14.86 4.39
CA PRO A 17 -0.82 -14.14 4.91
C PRO A 17 -0.52 -13.46 6.25
N MET A 18 0.17 -14.19 7.14
CA MET A 18 0.63 -13.66 8.43
C MET A 18 1.62 -12.50 8.26
N GLY A 19 2.56 -12.59 7.32
CA GLY A 19 3.49 -11.49 7.04
C GLY A 19 2.77 -10.20 6.64
N ARG A 20 1.72 -10.31 5.82
CA ARG A 20 0.85 -9.18 5.45
C ARG A 20 0.06 -8.66 6.64
N LEU A 21 -0.50 -9.52 7.48
CA LEU A 21 -1.20 -9.11 8.71
C LEU A 21 -0.27 -8.39 9.69
N PHE A 22 0.96 -8.88 9.90
CA PHE A 22 1.97 -8.18 10.69
C PHE A 22 2.33 -6.82 10.10
N CYS A 23 2.37 -6.70 8.77
CA CYS A 23 2.54 -5.40 8.11
C CYS A 23 1.42 -4.44 8.50
N ILE A 24 0.15 -4.86 8.44
CA ILE A 24 -1.00 -4.03 8.85
C ILE A 24 -0.92 -3.67 10.34
N LYS A 25 -0.59 -4.63 11.21
CA LYS A 25 -0.37 -4.38 12.65
C LYS A 25 0.67 -3.28 12.88
N ARG A 26 1.80 -3.31 12.16
CA ARG A 26 2.82 -2.25 12.25
C ARG A 26 2.34 -0.90 11.72
N VAL A 27 1.50 -0.89 10.68
CA VAL A 27 0.85 0.34 10.17
C VAL A 27 -0.02 0.95 11.26
N VAL A 28 -0.92 0.17 11.88
CA VAL A 28 -1.78 0.66 12.96
C VAL A 28 -0.96 1.12 14.16
N ALA A 29 0.05 0.35 14.57
CA ALA A 29 0.97 0.77 15.63
C ALA A 29 1.71 2.08 15.30
N ALA A 30 2.09 2.30 14.04
CA ALA A 30 2.71 3.55 13.61
C ALA A 30 1.74 4.75 13.57
N LEU A 31 0.43 4.49 13.50
CA LEU A 31 -0.62 5.52 13.58
C LEU A 31 -0.96 5.87 15.03
N THR A 32 -0.96 4.88 15.93
CA THR A 32 -1.36 5.05 17.33
C THR A 32 -0.20 5.40 18.27
N ARG A 33 1.06 5.30 17.81
CA ARG A 33 2.23 5.60 18.63
C ARG A 33 2.28 7.09 19.00
N PRO A 34 2.43 7.43 20.29
CA PRO A 34 2.60 8.82 20.71
C PRO A 34 3.92 9.41 20.19
N PRO A 35 3.99 10.74 19.95
CA PRO A 35 5.19 11.39 19.46
C PRO A 35 6.40 11.12 20.36
N LYS A 36 7.55 10.78 19.77
CA LYS A 36 8.80 10.49 20.50
C LYS A 36 9.36 11.69 21.30
N SER A 37 8.80 12.89 21.10
CA SER A 37 9.21 14.13 21.76
C SER A 37 8.61 14.34 23.16
N LEU A 38 7.72 13.46 23.62
CA LEU A 38 7.13 13.58 24.95
C LEU A 38 8.11 12.99 25.98
N THR A 39 8.77 13.87 26.74
CA THR A 39 9.51 13.50 27.94
C THR A 39 8.60 12.78 28.93
N LYS A 40 9.17 11.92 29.77
CA LYS A 40 8.48 10.98 30.66
C LYS A 40 7.40 11.63 31.55
N ASP A 41 7.50 12.93 31.79
CA ASP A 41 6.61 13.72 32.65
C ASP A 41 5.34 14.22 31.93
N ASN A 42 5.33 14.33 30.59
CA ASN A 42 4.16 14.74 29.79
C ASN A 42 3.34 13.55 29.24
N ILE A 43 3.78 12.31 29.49
CA ILE A 43 3.10 11.11 28.98
C ILE A 43 1.70 10.94 29.60
N LYS A 44 1.48 11.42 30.84
CA LYS A 44 0.19 11.27 31.52
C LYS A 44 -0.93 12.13 30.94
N GLU A 45 -0.62 13.18 30.19
CA GLU A 45 -1.61 14.17 29.73
C GLU A 45 -1.96 14.03 28.24
N SER A 46 -1.16 13.31 27.44
CA SER A 46 -1.32 13.23 25.98
C SER A 46 -1.32 11.80 25.41
N VAL A 47 -1.67 10.76 26.19
CA VAL A 47 -2.06 9.47 25.59
C VAL A 47 -3.48 9.62 25.06
N VAL A 48 -3.60 10.28 23.91
CA VAL A 48 -4.86 10.30 23.17
C VAL A 48 -5.04 8.90 22.59
N MET A 49 -5.77 8.04 23.32
CA MET A 49 -6.16 6.73 22.80
C MET A 49 -7.00 6.94 21.54
N MET A 50 -6.55 6.32 20.45
CA MET A 50 -7.21 6.43 19.16
C MET A 50 -8.34 5.41 19.10
N THR A 51 -9.56 5.85 18.78
CA THR A 51 -10.71 4.95 18.60
C THR A 51 -10.78 4.45 17.16
N SER A 52 -11.62 3.45 16.89
CA SER A 52 -11.87 2.96 15.53
C SER A 52 -12.42 4.06 14.60
N ASP A 53 -13.25 4.95 15.13
CA ASP A 53 -13.79 6.10 14.39
C ASP A 53 -12.71 7.13 14.00
N ASP A 54 -11.63 7.22 14.79
CA ASP A 54 -10.45 7.99 14.41
C ASP A 54 -9.59 7.24 13.38
N LEU A 55 -9.48 5.91 13.50
CA LEU A 55 -8.56 5.07 12.73
C LEU A 55 -9.04 4.85 11.29
N LEU A 56 -10.33 4.53 11.11
CA LEU A 56 -10.89 4.18 9.81
C LEU A 56 -10.68 5.27 8.74
N PRO A 57 -10.94 6.57 9.00
CA PRO A 57 -10.67 7.61 8.01
C PRO A 57 -9.19 7.70 7.60
N ILE A 58 -8.27 7.45 8.53
CA ILE A 58 -6.82 7.48 8.24
C ILE A 58 -6.42 6.25 7.42
N LEU A 59 -6.97 5.08 7.72
CA LEU A 59 -6.76 3.87 6.92
C LEU A 59 -7.31 4.03 5.49
N ILE A 60 -8.52 4.58 5.33
CA ILE A 60 -9.11 4.90 4.02
C ILE A 60 -8.18 5.82 3.24
N PHE A 61 -7.73 6.92 3.84
CA PHE A 61 -6.79 7.84 3.20
C PHE A 61 -5.49 7.15 2.78
N LEU A 62 -4.90 6.33 3.65
CA LEU A 62 -3.67 5.61 3.36
C LEU A 62 -3.83 4.61 2.23
N ILE A 63 -4.94 3.87 2.19
CA ILE A 63 -5.25 2.91 1.12
C ILE A 63 -5.40 3.65 -0.21
N ILE A 64 -6.17 4.74 -0.26
CA ILE A 64 -6.35 5.55 -1.47
C ILE A 64 -5.01 6.14 -1.95
N LYS A 65 -4.17 6.61 -1.03
CA LYS A 65 -2.85 7.18 -1.35
C LYS A 65 -1.73 6.14 -1.45
N SER A 66 -2.04 4.86 -1.35
CA SER A 66 -1.08 3.78 -1.52
C SER A 66 -0.97 3.38 -2.98
N GLU A 67 0.25 3.06 -3.43
CA GLU A 67 0.50 2.51 -4.77
C GLU A 67 0.45 0.96 -4.74
N ILE A 68 -0.43 0.39 -3.92
CA ILE A 68 -0.53 -1.06 -3.73
C ILE A 68 -1.62 -1.60 -4.67
N PRO A 69 -1.25 -2.43 -5.66
CA PRO A 69 -2.24 -3.03 -6.55
C PRO A 69 -2.99 -4.16 -5.86
N ASN A 70 -4.15 -4.51 -6.43
CA ASN A 70 -4.92 -5.72 -6.10
C ASN A 70 -5.30 -5.82 -4.61
N TRP A 71 -5.77 -4.71 -4.02
CA TRP A 71 -6.19 -4.65 -2.61
C TRP A 71 -7.23 -5.72 -2.23
N MET A 72 -8.22 -5.97 -3.10
CA MET A 72 -9.21 -7.02 -2.86
C MET A 72 -8.58 -8.42 -2.83
N ALA A 73 -7.61 -8.71 -3.71
CA ALA A 73 -6.90 -9.98 -3.68
C ALA A 73 -6.02 -10.11 -2.41
N ASN A 74 -5.38 -9.02 -1.99
CA ASN A 74 -4.66 -8.94 -0.72
C ASN A 74 -5.57 -9.24 0.47
N LEU A 75 -6.77 -8.65 0.50
CA LEU A 75 -7.77 -8.87 1.55
C LEU A 75 -8.24 -10.33 1.56
N VAL A 76 -8.66 -10.85 0.42
CA VAL A 76 -9.13 -12.25 0.30
C VAL A 76 -8.03 -13.23 0.70
N TYR A 77 -6.78 -12.96 0.31
CA TYR A 77 -5.63 -13.78 0.69
C TYR A 77 -5.41 -13.79 2.21
N MET A 78 -5.39 -12.63 2.86
CA MET A 78 -5.27 -12.57 4.33
C MET A 78 -6.47 -13.23 5.02
N ARG A 79 -7.69 -12.98 4.54
CA ARG A 79 -8.94 -13.50 5.14
C ARG A 79 -9.06 -15.02 5.09
N HIS A 80 -8.64 -15.67 4.02
CA HIS A 80 -8.87 -17.10 3.86
C HIS A 80 -7.66 -17.98 4.21
N PHE A 81 -6.46 -17.40 4.26
CA PHE A 81 -5.22 -18.15 4.45
C PHE A 81 -4.44 -17.79 5.74
N HIS A 82 -5.03 -17.03 6.67
CA HIS A 82 -4.42 -16.77 7.98
C HIS A 82 -4.50 -18.02 8.88
N PHE A 83 -3.74 -19.06 8.54
CA PHE A 83 -3.68 -20.28 9.34
C PHE A 83 -2.71 -20.09 10.50
N ALA A 84 -3.19 -19.51 11.59
CA ALA A 84 -2.48 -19.52 12.86
C ALA A 84 -3.49 -19.73 14.01
N LYS A 85 -3.46 -20.90 14.65
CA LYS A 85 -4.02 -21.10 16.00
C LYS A 85 -3.14 -20.35 17.01
N SER A 86 -3.08 -19.03 16.93
CA SER A 86 -2.31 -18.18 17.82
C SER A 86 -3.25 -17.38 18.72
N SER A 87 -2.82 -17.10 19.95
CA SER A 87 -3.53 -16.25 20.91
C SER A 87 -3.87 -14.85 20.39
N ASP A 88 -3.21 -14.41 19.30
CA ASP A 88 -3.37 -13.12 18.64
C ASP A 88 -4.50 -13.09 17.58
N ASP A 89 -5.28 -14.16 17.43
CA ASP A 89 -6.35 -14.26 16.43
C ASP A 89 -7.39 -13.12 16.57
N ASP A 90 -7.68 -12.71 17.80
CA ASP A 90 -8.61 -11.61 18.12
C ASP A 90 -8.08 -10.24 17.62
N GLU A 91 -6.77 -9.99 17.79
CA GLU A 91 -6.15 -8.74 17.33
C GLU A 91 -6.05 -8.68 15.80
N PHE A 92 -5.72 -9.80 15.16
CA PHE A 92 -5.71 -9.88 13.70
C PHE A 92 -7.11 -9.80 13.10
N GLY A 93 -8.13 -10.32 13.79
CA GLY A 93 -9.53 -10.12 13.45
C GLY A 93 -9.91 -8.63 13.39
N PHE A 94 -9.49 -7.84 14.39
CA PHE A 94 -9.68 -6.39 14.38
C PHE A 94 -9.03 -5.70 13.16
N TYR A 95 -7.77 -6.04 12.85
CA TYR A 95 -7.07 -5.45 11.70
C TYR A 95 -7.71 -5.83 10.37
N LEU A 96 -8.14 -7.09 10.24
CA LEU A 96 -8.79 -7.58 9.04
C LEU A 96 -10.15 -6.89 8.83
N ALA A 97 -10.97 -6.80 9.88
CA ALA A 97 -12.25 -6.10 9.85
C ALA A 97 -12.08 -4.61 9.52
N SER A 98 -11.04 -3.96 10.06
CA SER A 98 -10.76 -2.55 9.78
C SER A 98 -10.36 -2.30 8.32
N ILE A 99 -9.51 -3.16 7.74
CA ILE A 99 -9.13 -3.07 6.32
C ILE A 99 -10.31 -3.42 5.41
N GLU A 100 -11.11 -4.44 5.76
CA GLU A 100 -12.32 -4.81 5.03
C GLU A 100 -13.31 -3.65 4.99
N ALA A 101 -13.61 -3.02 6.15
CA ALA A 101 -14.48 -1.87 6.23
C ALA A 101 -13.97 -0.67 5.40
N ALA A 102 -12.66 -0.38 5.46
CA ALA A 102 -12.07 0.69 4.68
C ALA A 102 -12.15 0.44 3.17
N LEU A 103 -11.87 -0.79 2.72
CA LEU A 103 -11.96 -1.18 1.31
C LEU A 103 -13.41 -1.18 0.82
N GLU A 104 -14.34 -1.65 1.63
CA GLU A 104 -15.77 -1.63 1.33
C GLU A 104 -16.31 -0.20 1.23
N HIS A 105 -15.87 0.70 2.10
CA HIS A 105 -16.19 2.12 2.02
C HIS A 105 -15.69 2.75 0.72
N ILE A 106 -14.46 2.41 0.30
CA ILE A 106 -13.91 2.88 -0.97
C ILE A 106 -14.71 2.31 -2.15
N ARG A 107 -15.01 1.01 -2.12
CA ARG A 107 -15.73 0.30 -3.19
C ARG A 107 -17.16 0.79 -3.38
N THR A 108 -17.86 1.11 -2.30
CA THR A 108 -19.25 1.61 -2.34
C THR A 108 -19.35 3.03 -2.89
N GLY A 109 -18.22 3.72 -3.10
CA GLY A 109 -18.19 5.01 -3.80
C GLY A 109 -18.85 6.15 -3.01
N ASN A 110 -19.09 5.96 -1.71
CA ASN A 110 -19.70 6.99 -0.87
C ASN A 110 -18.72 8.10 -0.46
N ILE A 111 -17.59 8.22 -1.17
CA ILE A 111 -16.64 9.33 -1.12
C ILE A 111 -17.26 10.50 -1.90
N LYS A 112 -18.39 11.02 -1.43
CA LYS A 112 -19.02 12.18 -2.07
C LYS A 112 -18.13 13.40 -1.87
N ASP A 113 -17.79 14.07 -2.97
CA ASP A 113 -16.87 15.21 -3.08
C ASP A 113 -17.24 16.38 -2.14
N ASP A 114 -18.51 16.48 -1.73
CA ASP A 114 -19.00 17.56 -0.86
C ASP A 114 -19.08 17.19 0.64
N THR A 115 -18.86 15.92 1.00
CA THR A 115 -18.95 15.46 2.39
C THR A 115 -18.01 14.30 2.64
N ILE A 116 -16.71 14.54 2.46
CA ILE A 116 -15.79 14.09 3.51
C ILE A 116 -16.07 14.98 4.72
N ASP A 117 -17.22 14.79 5.36
CA ASP A 117 -17.44 15.17 6.75
C ASP A 117 -16.75 14.13 7.64
N ILE A 118 -15.49 13.80 7.29
CA ILE A 118 -14.48 13.63 8.34
C ILE A 118 -14.58 14.97 9.04
N LYS A 119 -15.34 15.07 10.13
CA LYS A 119 -15.21 16.16 11.10
C LYS A 119 -13.73 16.42 11.14
N PRO A 120 -13.22 17.56 10.60
CA PRO A 120 -11.84 17.68 10.20
C PRO A 120 -11.04 17.20 11.38
N LEU A 121 -10.44 16.00 11.26
CA LEU A 121 -9.74 15.33 12.36
C LEU A 121 -8.85 16.43 12.89
N LYS A 122 -9.16 16.97 14.08
CA LYS A 122 -8.77 18.34 14.48
C LYS A 122 -7.39 18.60 13.91
N ARG A 123 -7.22 19.62 13.06
CA ARG A 123 -5.99 19.84 12.27
C ARG A 123 -4.71 19.66 13.11
N GLU A 124 -4.78 19.95 14.40
CA GLU A 124 -3.78 19.65 15.44
C GLU A 124 -3.36 18.17 15.57
N ARG A 125 -4.30 17.21 15.55
CA ARG A 125 -4.02 15.76 15.51
C ARG A 125 -3.36 15.35 14.19
N TRP A 126 -3.80 15.89 13.05
CA TRP A 126 -3.14 15.66 11.76
C TRP A 126 -1.71 16.21 11.73
N ASN A 127 -1.51 17.43 12.25
CA ASN A 127 -0.20 18.06 12.36
C ASN A 127 0.71 17.27 13.31
N SER A 128 0.21 16.74 14.43
CA SER A 128 0.99 15.86 15.30
C SER A 128 1.48 14.60 14.58
N VAL A 129 0.66 14.06 13.67
CA VAL A 129 0.99 12.88 12.85
C VAL A 129 1.89 13.24 11.65
N LEU A 130 1.84 14.47 11.13
CA LEU A 130 2.61 14.93 9.96
C LEU A 130 3.95 15.60 10.31
N SER A 131 4.05 16.32 11.44
CA SER A 131 5.23 17.12 11.85
C SER A 131 6.45 16.31 12.29
N THR A 132 6.56 15.05 11.86
CA THR A 132 7.79 14.26 12.01
C THR A 132 8.62 14.36 10.74
N GLU A 133 9.10 15.56 10.43
CA GLU A 133 10.33 15.68 9.64
C GLU A 133 11.52 15.41 10.56
N PRO A 134 12.51 14.61 10.15
CA PRO A 134 13.80 14.62 10.82
C PRO A 134 14.48 15.95 10.51
N THR A 135 14.75 16.74 11.54
CA THR A 135 15.68 17.87 11.45
C THR A 135 17.07 17.30 11.16
N ASP A 136 17.46 17.27 9.89
CA ASP A 136 18.84 16.98 9.48
C ASP A 136 19.73 18.16 9.89
N VAL A 137 20.71 17.88 10.74
CA VAL A 137 21.79 18.80 11.10
C VAL A 137 22.76 18.85 9.92
N GLN A 138 22.94 20.05 9.36
CA GLN A 138 23.94 20.36 8.34
C GLN A 138 25.34 19.95 8.79
N THR A 139 26.08 19.26 7.92
CA THR A 139 27.53 19.41 7.84
C THR A 139 27.95 19.42 6.38
N THR A 140 28.67 20.47 6.06
CA THR A 140 29.19 20.90 4.78
C THR A 140 30.20 19.93 4.18
N SER A 141 30.07 19.61 2.90
CA SER A 141 31.22 19.62 1.98
C SER A 141 30.78 19.54 0.51
N SER A 142 31.31 20.51 -0.22
CA SER A 142 31.24 20.78 -1.64
C SER A 142 31.88 19.71 -2.53
N SER A 143 31.28 19.42 -3.68
CA SER A 143 31.99 19.24 -4.97
C SER A 143 30.99 19.13 -6.13
N SER A 144 31.52 19.33 -7.33
CA SER A 144 30.92 20.03 -8.45
C SER A 144 30.60 19.13 -9.65
N SER A 145 29.78 19.69 -10.56
CA SER A 145 29.77 19.50 -12.03
C SER A 145 29.19 18.21 -12.62
N THR A 146 28.12 18.31 -13.41
CA THR A 146 28.14 18.34 -14.90
C THR A 146 26.76 17.98 -15.48
N SER A 147 26.51 18.49 -16.68
CA SER A 147 25.24 18.60 -17.38
C SER A 147 24.99 17.51 -18.44
N ALA A 148 23.69 17.19 -18.64
CA ALA A 148 23.04 16.65 -19.86
C ALA A 148 23.18 15.13 -20.14
N PRO A 149 22.42 14.57 -21.11
CA PRO A 149 20.95 14.51 -21.23
C PRO A 149 20.44 13.04 -21.31
N SER A 150 19.12 12.87 -21.27
CA SER A 150 18.37 11.61 -21.39
C SER A 150 18.80 10.68 -22.54
N PRO A 151 18.61 9.36 -22.37
CA PRO A 151 18.26 8.50 -23.49
C PRO A 151 16.86 7.87 -23.30
N ALA A 152 16.05 8.01 -24.35
CA ALA A 152 14.79 7.32 -24.55
C ALA A 152 14.99 5.80 -24.45
N ARG A 153 14.27 5.16 -23.52
CA ARG A 153 14.26 3.71 -23.37
C ARG A 153 13.12 3.13 -24.20
N GLN A 154 13.49 2.44 -25.27
CA GLN A 154 12.61 1.68 -26.14
C GLN A 154 11.84 0.62 -25.35
N THR A 155 10.55 0.83 -25.17
CA THR A 155 9.57 -0.13 -24.65
C THR A 155 9.06 -0.99 -25.82
N SER A 156 9.73 -2.11 -26.10
CA SER A 156 9.34 -3.05 -27.17
C SER A 156 8.82 -4.40 -26.64
N GLN A 157 8.09 -4.42 -25.52
CA GLN A 157 7.62 -5.68 -24.90
C GLN A 157 6.13 -5.70 -24.50
N ASN A 158 5.30 -4.75 -24.95
CA ASN A 158 3.91 -4.63 -24.48
C ASN A 158 2.83 -5.10 -25.48
N THR A 159 3.14 -5.41 -26.74
CA THR A 159 2.10 -5.59 -27.77
C THR A 159 1.30 -6.89 -27.62
N THR A 160 1.94 -8.01 -27.24
CA THR A 160 1.30 -9.32 -27.22
C THR A 160 0.24 -9.46 -26.11
N ILE A 161 0.46 -8.85 -24.95
CA ILE A 161 -0.50 -8.90 -23.84
C ILE A 161 -1.70 -7.99 -24.13
N ASP A 162 -1.47 -6.83 -24.73
CA ASP A 162 -2.54 -5.89 -25.10
C ASP A 162 -3.47 -6.51 -26.16
N ASP A 163 -2.89 -7.20 -27.15
CA ASP A 163 -3.64 -7.93 -28.17
C ASP A 163 -4.47 -9.08 -27.58
N PHE A 164 -3.93 -9.81 -26.59
CA PHE A 164 -4.66 -10.87 -25.89
C PHE A 164 -5.92 -10.34 -25.18
N PHE A 165 -5.80 -9.26 -24.41
CA PHE A 165 -6.95 -8.70 -23.68
C PHE A 165 -8.02 -8.13 -24.62
N LYS A 166 -7.62 -7.59 -25.77
CA LYS A 166 -8.54 -7.14 -26.80
C LYS A 166 -9.37 -8.31 -27.36
N LEU A 167 -8.73 -9.44 -27.66
CA LEU A 167 -9.43 -10.63 -28.17
C LEU A 167 -10.41 -11.21 -27.14
N VAL A 168 -10.05 -11.19 -25.85
CA VAL A 168 -10.94 -11.60 -24.76
C VAL A 168 -12.16 -10.67 -24.66
N GLN A 169 -11.96 -9.36 -24.80
CA GLN A 169 -13.04 -8.38 -24.76
C GLN A 169 -13.98 -8.50 -25.97
N GLU A 170 -13.45 -8.85 -27.14
CA GLU A 170 -14.22 -9.07 -28.37
C GLU A 170 -14.94 -10.44 -28.40
N GLY A 171 -14.64 -11.34 -27.45
CA GLY A 171 -15.26 -12.67 -27.34
C GLY A 171 -14.78 -13.66 -28.40
N ASP A 172 -13.64 -13.42 -29.05
CA ASP A 172 -13.08 -14.29 -30.10
C ASP A 172 -12.29 -15.45 -29.48
N GLU A 173 -13.00 -16.43 -28.91
CA GLU A 173 -12.42 -17.56 -28.17
C GLU A 173 -11.42 -18.39 -29.01
N LYS A 174 -11.62 -18.47 -30.33
CA LYS A 174 -10.74 -19.25 -31.22
C LYS A 174 -9.35 -18.65 -31.32
N LYS A 175 -9.26 -17.33 -31.52
CA LYS A 175 -7.96 -16.62 -31.57
C LYS A 175 -7.28 -16.58 -30.22
N VAL A 176 -8.06 -16.45 -29.13
CA VAL A 176 -7.52 -16.54 -27.78
C VAL A 176 -6.85 -17.89 -27.56
N PHE A 177 -7.49 -18.99 -27.99
CA PHE A 177 -6.91 -20.33 -27.88
C PHE A 177 -5.64 -20.49 -28.73
N GLU A 178 -5.67 -20.03 -29.99
CA GLU A 178 -4.51 -20.05 -30.88
C GLU A 178 -3.32 -19.26 -30.32
N MET A 179 -3.59 -18.11 -29.69
CA MET A 179 -2.57 -17.27 -29.07
C MET A 179 -1.95 -17.90 -27.81
N LEU A 180 -2.75 -18.69 -27.07
CA LEU A 180 -2.30 -19.45 -25.90
C LEU A 180 -1.54 -20.73 -26.28
N GLU A 181 -1.82 -21.31 -27.46
CA GLU A 181 -1.14 -22.52 -27.95
C GLU A 181 0.23 -22.27 -28.57
N GLN A 182 0.62 -21.01 -28.85
CA GLN A 182 1.96 -20.73 -29.37
C GLN A 182 3.02 -20.88 -28.25
N PRO A 183 3.89 -21.92 -28.30
CA PRO A 183 4.99 -22.02 -27.36
C PRO A 183 5.98 -20.88 -27.62
N HIS A 184 6.37 -20.19 -26.56
CA HIS A 184 7.43 -19.18 -26.59
C HIS A 184 8.65 -19.70 -27.36
N LYS A 185 8.95 -19.11 -28.52
CA LYS A 185 10.26 -19.21 -29.14
C LYS A 185 11.22 -18.41 -28.25
N THR A 186 11.78 -19.07 -27.25
CA THR A 186 12.90 -18.56 -26.47
C THR A 186 14.01 -18.21 -27.46
N SER A 187 14.48 -16.97 -27.43
CA SER A 187 15.52 -16.42 -28.30
C SER A 187 16.93 -17.02 -28.09
N GLU A 188 17.05 -18.32 -27.79
CA GLU A 188 18.32 -19.03 -27.57
C GLU A 188 18.62 -20.04 -28.67
N GLU A 189 18.61 -19.62 -29.94
CA GLU A 189 19.27 -20.35 -31.03
C GLU A 189 19.86 -19.35 -32.04
N ILE A 190 20.80 -18.51 -31.58
CA ILE A 190 21.69 -17.76 -32.48
C ILE A 190 23.09 -17.57 -31.86
N ASN A 191 23.82 -18.67 -31.65
CA ASN A 191 25.26 -18.76 -31.94
C ASN A 191 25.76 -20.16 -31.55
N LEU A 192 25.74 -21.08 -32.51
CA LEU A 192 26.84 -22.02 -32.66
C LEU A 192 26.89 -22.41 -34.14
N LYS A 193 27.70 -21.67 -34.89
CA LYS A 193 28.22 -22.10 -36.18
C LYS A 193 29.72 -21.91 -36.17
#